data_AF-A0A521PMA9-F1
#
_entry.id   AF-A0A521PMA9-F1
#
_cell.length_a   1.000
_cell.length_b   1.000
_cell.length_c   1.000
_cell.angle_alpha   90.00
_cell.angle_beta   90.00
_cell.angle_gamma   90.00
#
_symmetry.space_group_name_H-M   'P 1'
#
loop_
_entity.id
_entity.type
_entity.pdbx_description
1 polymer ?
#
loop_
_entity_poly.entity_id
_entity_poly.type
_entity_poly.pdbx_seq_one_letter_code
_entity_poly.pdbx_strand_id
1 'polypeptide(L)'
;MHRRDLLLLGVTAGLAPALRPAQAQGVWHKYVMRGQVVDRAGRTVTICVGRADGAEVGQTLTVVRFRSRGGFSKGAPPVIERRDVGEVRIASVTDDHYASGVVVSGRVAKRDMVELRAR
;
A
#
# COMPACT_ATOMS: atom_id res chain seq x y z
N MET A 1 50.89 52.17 19.71
CA MET A 1 50.92 50.87 19.01
C MET A 1 50.35 49.82 19.94
N HIS A 2 49.13 49.32 19.70
CA HIS A 2 48.70 47.95 20.02
C HIS A 2 47.21 47.74 19.76
N ARG A 3 46.92 46.54 19.26
CA ARG A 3 45.63 45.85 19.18
C ARG A 3 44.67 46.34 18.08
N ARG A 4 44.83 45.71 16.90
CA ARG A 4 43.74 45.53 15.95
C ARG A 4 43.12 44.18 16.26
N ASP A 5 41.87 44.23 16.72
CA ASP A 5 41.10 43.10 17.18
C ASP A 5 40.83 42.10 16.05
N LEU A 6 41.01 40.84 16.41
CA LEU A 6 40.86 39.66 15.59
C LEU A 6 39.35 39.43 15.32
N LEU A 7 38.87 39.82 14.15
CA LEU A 7 37.50 39.56 13.73
C LEU A 7 37.38 38.08 13.28
N LEU A 8 36.82 37.26 14.18
CA LEU A 8 36.43 35.87 13.89
C LEU A 8 35.41 35.85 12.74
N LEU A 9 35.81 35.29 11.59
CA LEU A 9 34.85 34.84 10.57
C LEU A 9 34.14 33.59 11.12
N GLY A 10 32.90 33.75 11.54
CA GLY A 10 32.02 32.66 11.93
C GLY A 10 31.67 31.77 10.75
N VAL A 11 31.96 30.47 10.88
CA VAL A 11 31.48 29.40 10.01
C VAL A 11 29.98 29.25 10.24
N THR A 12 29.15 29.65 9.27
CA THR A 12 27.74 29.26 9.23
C THR A 12 27.62 28.01 8.36
N ALA A 13 27.76 26.84 9.00
CA ALA A 13 27.36 25.58 8.40
C ALA A 13 25.83 25.60 8.21
N GLY A 14 25.39 25.87 6.98
CA GLY A 14 23.98 25.80 6.63
C GLY A 14 23.45 24.39 6.88
N LEU A 15 22.54 24.23 7.84
CA LEU A 15 21.73 23.03 7.96
C LEU A 15 20.81 22.97 6.72
N ALA A 16 21.22 22.22 5.71
CA ALA A 16 20.26 21.71 4.73
C ALA A 16 19.39 20.67 5.47
N PRO A 17 18.07 20.86 5.59
CA PRO A 17 17.21 19.80 6.08
C PRO A 17 17.32 18.62 5.12
N ALA A 18 17.87 17.51 5.61
CA ALA A 18 17.86 16.25 4.88
C ALA A 18 16.39 15.88 4.65
N LEU A 19 15.94 15.94 3.40
CA LEU A 19 14.63 15.40 3.01
C LEU A 19 14.61 13.92 3.40
N ARG A 20 13.89 13.60 4.48
CA ARG A 20 13.70 12.22 4.93
C ARG A 20 12.70 11.55 3.98
N PRO A 21 13.08 10.45 3.30
CA PRO A 21 12.21 9.76 2.34
C PRO A 21 10.97 9.10 2.98
N ALA A 22 10.81 9.16 4.30
CA ALA A 22 9.66 8.62 5.03
C ALA A 22 8.32 9.26 4.63
N GLN A 23 8.30 10.51 4.13
CA GLN A 23 7.04 11.17 3.73
C GLN A 23 6.53 10.74 2.35
N ALA A 24 7.38 10.16 1.50
CA ALA A 24 6.95 9.65 0.19
C ALA A 24 6.14 8.33 0.31
N GLN A 25 6.36 7.55 1.38
CA GLN A 25 5.60 6.34 1.64
C GLN A 25 4.11 6.63 1.93
N GLY A 26 3.78 7.74 2.60
CA GLY A 26 2.39 8.07 2.96
C GLY A 26 1.51 8.46 1.77
N VAL A 27 2.11 9.03 0.72
CA VAL A 27 1.39 9.45 -0.50
C VAL A 27 1.06 8.21 -1.32
N TRP A 28 2.05 7.39 -1.67
CA TRP A 28 1.85 6.21 -2.52
C TRP A 28 0.93 5.13 -1.90
N HIS A 29 1.01 4.90 -0.58
CA HIS A 29 0.09 3.98 0.11
C HIS A 29 -1.35 4.50 0.01
N LYS A 30 -1.60 5.79 0.29
CA LYS A 30 -2.95 6.37 0.20
C LYS A 30 -3.58 6.25 -1.20
N TYR A 31 -2.81 6.40 -2.28
CA TYR A 31 -3.38 6.45 -3.62
C TYR A 31 -3.47 5.08 -4.32
N VAL A 32 -2.69 4.07 -3.90
CA VAL A 32 -2.61 2.76 -4.61
C VAL A 32 -2.44 1.57 -3.64
N MET A 33 -3.29 1.45 -2.62
CA MET A 33 -3.27 0.29 -1.71
C MET A 33 -3.35 -1.05 -2.46
N ARG A 34 -2.41 -1.98 -2.18
CA ARG A 34 -2.25 -3.31 -2.82
C ARG A 34 -1.99 -4.44 -1.81
N GLY A 35 -2.83 -4.54 -0.77
CA GLY A 35 -2.75 -5.63 0.21
C GLY A 35 -3.28 -6.96 -0.32
N GLN A 36 -3.42 -7.94 0.58
CA GLN A 36 -3.93 -9.28 0.26
C GLN A 36 -5.01 -9.71 1.26
N VAL A 37 -5.99 -10.48 0.79
CA VAL A 37 -6.90 -11.25 1.67
C VAL A 37 -6.09 -12.35 2.36
N VAL A 38 -5.85 -12.19 3.66
CA VAL A 38 -5.10 -13.15 4.48
C VAL A 38 -6.02 -14.19 5.12
N ASP A 39 -7.26 -13.80 5.45
CA ASP A 39 -8.27 -14.71 5.96
C ASP A 39 -9.67 -14.45 5.40
N ARG A 40 -10.51 -15.48 5.42
CA ARG A 40 -11.90 -15.42 4.99
C ARG A 40 -12.77 -16.39 5.76
N ALA A 41 -13.81 -15.87 6.38
CA ALA A 41 -14.90 -16.61 7.02
C ALA A 41 -16.24 -16.15 6.44
N GLY A 42 -16.82 -16.96 5.55
CA GLY A 42 -18.04 -16.58 4.84
C GLY A 42 -17.87 -15.32 4.00
N ARG A 43 -18.56 -14.24 4.37
CA ARG A 43 -18.43 -12.92 3.71
C ARG A 43 -17.44 -11.99 4.41
N THR A 44 -16.99 -12.33 5.61
CA THR A 44 -16.01 -11.55 6.35
C THR A 44 -14.62 -11.93 5.86
N VAL A 45 -13.77 -10.93 5.65
CA VAL A 45 -12.37 -11.10 5.25
C VAL A 45 -11.47 -10.28 6.14
N THR A 46 -10.27 -10.80 6.38
CA THR A 46 -9.16 -10.03 6.93
C THR A 46 -8.22 -9.70 5.79
N ILE A 47 -7.90 -8.42 5.64
CA ILE A 47 -7.00 -7.92 4.60
C ILE A 47 -5.77 -7.30 5.23
N CYS A 48 -4.61 -7.55 4.62
CA CYS A 48 -3.34 -6.90 4.95
C CYS A 48 -3.32 -5.47 4.38
N VAL A 49 -4.22 -4.64 4.89
CA VAL A 49 -4.34 -3.20 4.60
C VAL A 49 -4.84 -2.53 5.89
N GLY A 50 -3.97 -1.85 6.63
CA GLY A 50 -4.30 -1.25 7.93
C GLY A 50 -4.21 0.28 7.99
N ARG A 51 -3.95 0.84 9.17
CA ARG A 51 -3.82 2.30 9.35
C ARG A 51 -2.60 2.89 8.67
N ALA A 52 -1.44 2.22 8.70
CA ALA A 52 -0.21 2.71 8.06
C ALA A 52 -0.36 2.78 6.54
N ASP A 53 -1.26 1.94 6.04
CA ASP A 53 -1.67 1.82 4.67
C ASP A 53 -2.66 2.95 4.28
N GLY A 54 -3.46 3.45 5.23
CA GLY A 54 -4.50 4.46 4.98
C GLY A 54 -5.88 3.84 4.77
N ALA A 55 -6.13 2.66 5.35
CA ALA A 55 -7.44 2.04 5.37
C ALA A 55 -8.46 2.92 6.09
N GLU A 56 -9.63 3.12 5.47
CA GLU A 56 -10.73 3.87 6.06
C GLU A 56 -11.99 3.00 6.12
N VAL A 57 -12.75 3.09 7.22
CA VAL A 57 -14.02 2.36 7.36
C VAL A 57 -15.02 2.86 6.30
N GLY A 58 -15.68 1.93 5.62
CA GLY A 58 -16.60 2.23 4.53
C GLY A 58 -15.94 2.31 3.15
N GLN A 59 -14.60 2.41 3.08
CA GLN A 59 -13.85 2.36 1.83
C GLN A 59 -14.07 1.01 1.14
N THR A 60 -14.30 1.04 -0.18
CA THR A 60 -14.46 -0.17 -1.00
C THR A 60 -13.21 -0.39 -1.83
N LEU A 61 -12.68 -1.61 -1.77
CA LEU A 61 -11.50 -2.05 -2.50
C LEU A 61 -11.90 -3.06 -3.56
N THR A 62 -11.33 -2.94 -4.75
CA THR A 62 -11.45 -3.97 -5.79
C THR A 62 -10.60 -5.17 -5.40
N VAL A 63 -11.13 -6.36 -5.59
CA VAL A 63 -10.40 -7.61 -5.38
C VAL A 63 -10.00 -8.20 -6.72
N VAL A 64 -8.73 -8.56 -6.85
CA VAL A 64 -8.18 -9.17 -8.06
C VAL A 64 -7.50 -10.50 -7.75
N ARG A 65 -7.53 -11.39 -8.74
CA ARG A 65 -6.84 -12.66 -8.72
C ARG A 65 -5.88 -12.75 -9.89
N PHE A 66 -4.63 -13.06 -9.59
CA PHE A 66 -3.63 -13.39 -10.59
C PHE A 66 -3.61 -14.89 -10.81
N ARG A 67 -3.64 -15.34 -12.07
CA ARG A 67 -3.49 -16.74 -12.44
C ARG A 67 -2.34 -16.89 -13.41
N SER A 68 -1.53 -17.92 -13.20
CA SER A 68 -0.53 -18.33 -14.17
C SER A 68 -1.18 -19.24 -15.20
N ARG A 69 -1.03 -18.90 -16.48
CA ARG A 69 -1.41 -19.76 -17.61
C ARG A 69 -0.14 -20.26 -18.29
N GLY A 70 -0.18 -21.48 -18.80
CA GLY A 70 0.90 -22.00 -19.65
C GLY A 70 1.16 -21.07 -20.84
N GLY A 71 2.44 -20.92 -21.20
CA GLY A 71 2.83 -20.14 -22.38
C GLY A 71 2.25 -20.69 -23.67
N PHE A 72 2.23 -19.88 -24.73
CA PHE A 72 1.60 -20.24 -26.01
C PHE A 72 2.29 -21.39 -26.76
N SER A 73 3.51 -21.75 -26.36
CA SER A 73 4.29 -22.86 -26.93
C SER A 73 5.10 -23.59 -25.85
N LYS A 74 5.58 -24.80 -26.17
CA LYS A 74 6.42 -25.60 -25.28
C LYS A 74 7.71 -24.83 -24.94
N GLY A 75 7.96 -24.63 -23.65
CA GLY A 75 9.14 -23.89 -23.15
C GLY A 75 8.94 -22.38 -23.05
N ALA A 76 7.81 -21.83 -23.51
CA ALA A 76 7.50 -20.41 -23.30
C ALA A 76 7.22 -20.12 -21.81
N PRO A 77 7.61 -18.93 -21.32
CA PRO A 77 7.33 -18.54 -19.94
C PRO A 77 5.83 -18.47 -19.65
N PRO A 78 5.40 -18.65 -18.39
CA PRO A 78 4.00 -18.53 -18.03
C PRO A 78 3.48 -17.11 -18.24
N VAL A 79 2.22 -17.00 -18.68
CA VAL A 79 1.52 -15.71 -18.79
C VAL A 79 0.76 -15.47 -17.50
N ILE A 80 0.99 -14.32 -16.86
CA ILE A 80 0.24 -13.92 -15.69
C ILE A 80 -1.01 -13.14 -16.13
N GLU A 81 -2.17 -13.70 -15.82
CA GLU A 81 -3.45 -13.10 -16.10
C GLU A 81 -4.04 -12.46 -14.84
N ARG A 82 -4.37 -11.17 -14.91
CA ARG A 82 -5.10 -10.44 -13.87
C ARG A 82 -6.60 -10.52 -14.13
N ARG A 83 -7.38 -10.91 -13.12
CA ARG A 83 -8.85 -10.96 -13.16
C ARG A 83 -9.43 -10.16 -12.01
N ASP A 84 -10.38 -9.28 -12.29
CA ASP A 84 -11.23 -8.69 -11.24
C ASP A 84 -12.21 -9.76 -10.76
N VAL A 85 -12.25 -10.03 -9.46
CA VAL A 85 -13.02 -11.15 -8.89
C VAL A 85 -14.05 -10.73 -7.85
N GLY A 86 -14.08 -9.46 -7.46
CA GLY A 86 -15.10 -8.92 -6.56
C GLY A 86 -14.70 -7.61 -5.93
N GLU A 87 -15.43 -7.23 -4.89
CA GLU A 87 -15.18 -6.04 -4.10
C GLU A 87 -15.38 -6.34 -2.61
N VAL A 88 -14.59 -5.67 -1.77
CA VAL A 88 -14.66 -5.74 -0.31
C VAL A 88 -14.79 -4.33 0.23
N ARG A 89 -15.72 -4.13 1.17
CA ARG A 89 -15.83 -2.88 1.93
C ARG A 89 -15.21 -3.04 3.31
N ILE A 90 -14.31 -2.14 3.68
CA ILE A 90 -13.67 -2.12 5.00
C ILE A 90 -14.75 -1.86 6.06
N ALA A 91 -14.83 -2.77 7.03
CA ALA A 91 -15.78 -2.70 8.14
C ALA A 91 -15.11 -2.18 9.42
N SER A 92 -13.85 -2.53 9.66
CA SER A 92 -13.04 -2.02 10.77
C SER A 92 -11.56 -2.04 10.41
N VAL A 93 -10.80 -1.10 10.95
CA VAL A 93 -9.32 -1.12 10.91
C VAL A 93 -8.85 -1.69 12.23
N THR A 94 -8.19 -2.84 12.19
CA THR A 94 -7.77 -3.59 13.38
C THR A 94 -6.51 -2.96 13.97
N ASP A 95 -5.51 -2.72 13.13
CA ASP A 95 -4.21 -2.15 13.52
C ASP A 95 -3.55 -1.46 12.32
N ASP A 96 -2.24 -1.23 12.41
CA ASP A 96 -1.48 -0.56 11.36
C ASP A 96 -1.34 -1.37 10.07
N HIS A 97 -1.54 -2.69 10.11
CA HIS A 97 -1.34 -3.62 8.99
C HIS A 97 -2.63 -4.32 8.53
N TYR A 98 -3.63 -4.41 9.39
CA TYR A 98 -4.81 -5.22 9.12
C TYR A 98 -6.12 -4.44 9.26
N ALA A 99 -7.05 -4.77 8.38
CA ALA A 99 -8.44 -4.39 8.47
C ALA A 99 -9.33 -5.61 8.27
N SER A 100 -10.52 -5.57 8.88
CA SER A 100 -11.61 -6.49 8.56
C SER A 100 -12.52 -5.83 7.54
N GLY A 101 -13.00 -6.62 6.59
CA GLY A 101 -13.93 -6.19 5.56
C GLY A 101 -15.04 -7.19 5.30
N VAL A 102 -16.02 -6.74 4.54
CA VAL A 102 -17.14 -7.57 4.07
C VAL A 102 -17.14 -7.61 2.56
N VAL A 103 -17.22 -8.81 2.00
CA VAL A 103 -17.40 -9.02 0.56
C VAL A 103 -18.76 -8.46 0.15
N VAL A 104 -18.76 -7.45 -0.72
CA VAL A 104 -19.98 -6.82 -1.25
C VAL A 104 -20.36 -7.37 -2.62
N SER A 105 -19.38 -7.85 -3.39
CA SER A 105 -19.62 -8.48 -4.69
C SER A 105 -18.55 -9.54 -5.02
N GLY A 106 -18.90 -10.46 -5.93
CA GLY A 106 -17.97 -11.44 -6.50
C GLY A 106 -17.59 -12.62 -5.61
N ARG A 107 -16.53 -13.34 -6.01
CA ARG A 107 -16.04 -14.58 -5.39
C ARG A 107 -14.60 -14.40 -4.88
N VAL A 108 -14.50 -13.56 -3.86
CA VAL A 108 -13.27 -13.28 -3.11
C VAL A 108 -12.79 -14.52 -2.36
N ALA A 109 -11.50 -14.79 -2.39
CA ALA A 109 -10.84 -15.91 -1.70
C ALA A 109 -9.55 -15.45 -1.01
N LYS A 110 -9.04 -16.30 -0.11
CA LYS A 110 -7.68 -16.15 0.44
C LYS A 110 -6.67 -16.02 -0.71
N ARG A 111 -5.66 -15.17 -0.50
CA ARG A 111 -4.59 -14.84 -1.46
C ARG A 111 -5.00 -13.98 -2.65
N ASP A 112 -6.26 -13.55 -2.73
CA ASP A 112 -6.60 -12.49 -3.67
C ASP A 112 -5.99 -11.17 -3.20
N MET A 113 -5.58 -10.34 -4.16
CA MET A 113 -5.04 -9.01 -3.90
C MET A 113 -6.20 -8.01 -3.81
N VAL A 114 -6.06 -7.02 -2.94
CA VAL A 114 -7.03 -5.92 -2.82
C VAL A 114 -6.40 -4.62 -3.27
N GLU A 115 -7.20 -3.80 -3.93
CA GLU A 115 -6.73 -2.73 -4.78
C GLU A 115 -7.60 -1.48 -4.61
N LEU A 116 -7.02 -0.33 -4.30
CA LEU A 116 -7.74 0.93 -4.49
C LEU A 116 -7.68 1.30 -5.97
N ARG A 117 -8.85 1.40 -6.63
CA ARG A 117 -8.96 1.98 -7.97
C ARG A 117 -9.07 3.49 -7.79
N ALA A 118 -8.14 4.26 -8.35
CA ALA A 118 -8.41 5.67 -8.65
C ALA A 118 -9.59 5.70 -9.62
N ARG A 119 -10.69 6.34 -9.23
CA ARG A 119 -11.83 6.61 -10.12
C ARG A 119 -11.56 7.87 -10.92
#